data_AF-E0NP12-F1
#
_entry.id   AF-E0NP12-F1
#
_cell.length_a   1.000
_cell.length_b   1.000
_cell.length_c   1.000
_cell.angle_alpha   90.00
_cell.angle_beta   90.00
_cell.angle_gamma   90.00
#
_symmetry.space_group_name_H-M   'P 1'
#
loop_
_entity.id
_entity.type
_entity.pdbx_description
1 polymer ?
#
loop_
_entity_poly.entity_id
_entity_poly.type
_entity_poly.pdbx_seq_one_letter_code
_entity_poly.pdbx_strand_id
1 'polypeptide(L)'
;MRFLRRLFSFLFRIIILIFFLGILIFIVPRIARNVKNIKLFTPKPQIVKNIEKDVEEFLIENYRGYYDIENFKITSTEETDRGLEFTTEFNMTLTKSPHDLPFIKSFRENASTDEAKDYANYLENYANNFYKNKSKTSLVFLMPNGKSSFSDLKFPLHEKTLELSAIKIDEDRLSNLGKSAAINYEKIIGEGNYDRKEACTYALEHYKDEPEYENNCANFVSTCINKGGISEKGSFYPGAINWITTGFKNDGSGLVPYLTRHGFFYQEKFRGKVEPGSIVYWTDASHVALITYQDTVTMKYTAHTKPRRNEILPLGSKTIYFTPTSH
;
A
#
# COMPACT_ATOMS: atom_id res chain seq x y z
N MET A 1 63.87 -29.75 -24.31
CA MET A 1 62.44 -30.12 -24.48
C MET A 1 61.76 -30.70 -23.22
N ARG A 2 62.40 -31.57 -22.41
CA ARG A 2 61.79 -32.14 -21.18
C ARG A 2 61.42 -31.11 -20.09
N PHE A 3 62.22 -30.05 -19.93
CA PHE A 3 61.99 -29.00 -18.94
C PHE A 3 60.78 -28.10 -19.31
N LEU A 4 60.69 -27.65 -20.57
CA LEU A 4 59.54 -26.87 -21.05
C LEU A 4 58.21 -27.62 -20.92
N ARG A 5 58.18 -28.94 -21.17
CA ARG A 5 56.96 -29.74 -20.97
C ARG A 5 56.51 -29.81 -19.52
N ARG A 6 57.45 -29.88 -18.57
CA ARG A 6 57.14 -29.90 -17.13
C ARG A 6 56.67 -28.54 -16.63
N LEU A 7 57.29 -27.46 -17.11
CA LEU A 7 56.88 -26.09 -16.78
C LEU A 7 55.48 -25.77 -17.31
N PHE A 8 55.19 -26.17 -18.56
CA PHE A 8 53.87 -25.98 -19.16
C PHE A 8 52.78 -26.79 -18.45
N SER A 9 53.07 -28.04 -18.09
CA SER A 9 52.14 -28.88 -17.31
C SER A 9 51.88 -28.30 -15.91
N PHE A 10 52.89 -27.71 -15.27
CA PHE A 10 52.75 -27.07 -13.97
C PHE A 10 51.89 -25.79 -14.04
N LEU A 11 52.17 -24.91 -15.02
CA LEU A 11 51.38 -23.70 -15.25
C LEU A 11 49.92 -24.01 -15.63
N PHE A 12 49.70 -25.03 -16.44
CA PHE A 12 48.35 -25.47 -16.82
C PHE A 12 47.55 -25.98 -15.62
N ARG A 13 48.19 -26.70 -14.68
CA ARG A 13 47.53 -27.13 -13.43
C ARG A 13 47.16 -25.96 -12.53
N ILE A 14 47.99 -24.92 -12.46
CA ILE A 14 47.68 -23.70 -11.69
C ILE A 14 46.49 -22.96 -12.31
N ILE A 15 46.45 -22.84 -13.64
CA ILE A 15 45.34 -22.18 -14.34
C ILE A 15 44.02 -22.92 -14.10
N ILE A 16 44.02 -24.26 -14.16
CA ILE A 16 42.84 -25.08 -13.83
C ILE A 16 42.42 -24.84 -12.38
N LEU A 17 43.36 -24.82 -11.43
CA LEU A 17 43.05 -24.62 -10.03
C LEU A 17 42.43 -23.24 -9.76
N ILE A 18 42.96 -22.19 -10.38
CA ILE A 18 42.43 -20.82 -10.30
C ILE A 18 41.05 -20.74 -10.95
N PHE A 19 40.83 -21.43 -12.08
CA PHE A 19 39.53 -21.48 -12.76
C PHE A 19 38.47 -22.15 -11.89
N PHE A 20 38.79 -23.29 -11.24
CA PHE A 20 37.87 -23.96 -10.31
C PHE A 20 37.64 -23.16 -9.02
N LEU A 21 38.65 -22.45 -8.51
CA LEU A 21 38.47 -21.55 -7.35
C LEU A 21 37.56 -20.36 -7.70
N GLY A 22 37.70 -19.80 -8.90
CA GLY A 22 36.83 -18.74 -9.43
C GLY A 22 35.38 -19.22 -9.60
N ILE A 23 35.16 -20.44 -10.08
CA ILE A 23 33.83 -21.07 -10.14
C ILE A 23 33.23 -21.20 -8.74
N LEU A 24 34.00 -21.63 -7.73
CA LEU A 24 33.50 -21.70 -6.36
C LEU A 24 33.13 -20.30 -5.81
N ILE A 25 33.97 -19.29 -6.02
CA ILE A 25 33.75 -17.94 -5.47
C ILE A 25 32.58 -17.22 -6.17
N PHE A 26 32.38 -17.42 -7.47
CA PHE A 26 31.34 -16.68 -8.22
C PHE A 26 30.01 -17.45 -8.35
N ILE A 27 30.05 -18.78 -8.45
CA ILE A 27 28.83 -19.58 -8.67
C ILE A 27 28.17 -19.95 -7.34
N VAL A 28 28.94 -20.30 -6.30
CA VAL A 28 28.36 -20.74 -5.02
C VAL A 28 27.53 -19.64 -4.34
N PRO A 29 27.95 -18.35 -4.28
CA PRO A 29 27.10 -17.28 -3.75
C PRO A 29 25.89 -16.97 -4.63
N ARG A 30 25.92 -17.31 -5.92
CA ARG A 30 24.80 -17.11 -6.86
C ARG A 30 23.76 -18.23 -6.74
N ILE A 31 24.22 -19.47 -6.57
CA ILE A 31 23.36 -20.61 -6.24
C ILE A 31 22.78 -20.45 -4.83
N ALA A 32 23.58 -20.07 -3.82
CA ALA A 32 23.08 -19.85 -2.46
C ALA A 32 22.05 -18.70 -2.37
N ARG A 33 22.20 -17.64 -3.18
CA ARG A 33 21.19 -16.58 -3.33
C ARG A 33 19.92 -17.08 -4.04
N ASN A 34 20.04 -17.92 -5.07
CA ASN A 34 18.88 -18.50 -5.75
C ASN A 34 18.16 -19.57 -4.94
N VAL A 35 18.85 -20.30 -4.06
CA VAL A 35 18.23 -21.28 -3.14
C VAL A 35 17.40 -20.60 -2.05
N LYS A 36 17.77 -19.37 -1.61
CA LYS A 36 16.90 -18.55 -0.74
C LYS A 36 15.56 -18.19 -1.38
N ASN A 37 15.45 -18.23 -2.71
CA ASN A 37 14.23 -17.87 -3.45
C ASN A 37 13.40 -19.08 -3.90
N ILE A 38 13.82 -20.31 -3.56
CA ILE A 38 12.92 -21.46 -3.63
C ILE A 38 12.04 -21.37 -2.39
N LYS A 39 10.88 -20.70 -2.51
CA LYS A 39 9.77 -20.93 -1.58
C LYS A 39 9.39 -22.40 -1.74
N LEU A 40 10.01 -23.27 -0.93
CA LEU A 40 9.40 -24.56 -0.61
C LEU A 40 7.96 -24.26 -0.22
N PHE A 41 7.02 -25.03 -0.75
CA PHE A 41 5.62 -24.94 -0.41
C PHE A 41 5.48 -25.23 1.09
N THR A 42 5.65 -24.20 1.93
CA THR A 42 5.50 -24.34 3.38
C THR A 42 4.02 -24.60 3.61
N PRO A 43 3.64 -25.78 4.09
CA PRO A 43 2.24 -26.06 4.35
C PRO A 43 1.70 -24.99 5.29
N LYS A 44 0.50 -24.48 4.98
CA LYS A 44 -0.20 -23.50 5.83
C LYS A 44 -0.14 -23.98 7.30
N PRO A 45 0.37 -23.17 8.24
CA PRO A 45 0.48 -23.55 9.64
C PRO A 45 -0.87 -24.00 10.20
N GLN A 46 -0.87 -25.00 11.08
CA GLN A 46 -2.11 -25.60 11.59
C GLN A 46 -3.02 -24.58 12.27
N ILE A 47 -2.42 -23.62 12.99
CA ILE A 47 -3.17 -22.51 13.63
C ILE A 47 -3.98 -21.75 12.58
N VAL A 48 -3.37 -21.42 11.44
CA VAL A 48 -4.03 -20.67 10.36
C VAL A 48 -5.15 -21.49 9.72
N LYS A 49 -4.98 -22.80 9.54
CA LYS A 49 -6.04 -23.69 9.05
C LYS A 49 -7.25 -23.71 9.98
N ASN A 50 -7.02 -23.67 11.30
CA ASN A 50 -8.08 -23.75 12.29
C ASN A 50 -8.96 -22.49 12.34
N ILE A 51 -8.41 -21.32 12.01
CA ILE A 51 -9.11 -20.02 12.08
C ILE A 51 -9.57 -19.50 10.70
N GLU A 52 -9.23 -20.19 9.62
CA GLU A 52 -9.44 -19.69 8.26
C GLU A 52 -10.91 -19.35 7.97
N LYS A 53 -11.82 -20.24 8.39
CA LYS A 53 -13.25 -20.04 8.24
C LYS A 53 -13.77 -18.89 9.09
N ASP A 54 -13.29 -18.75 10.32
CA ASP A 54 -13.68 -17.65 11.21
C ASP A 54 -13.25 -16.28 10.63
N VAL A 55 -12.07 -16.23 10.00
CA VAL A 55 -11.58 -15.03 9.32
C VAL A 55 -12.45 -14.68 8.10
N GLU A 56 -12.81 -15.67 7.28
CA GLU A 56 -13.70 -15.47 6.14
C GLU A 56 -15.08 -14.96 6.58
N GLU A 57 -15.70 -15.62 7.57
CA GLU A 57 -17.01 -15.23 8.11
C GLU A 57 -16.97 -13.83 8.73
N PHE A 58 -15.91 -13.50 9.48
CA PHE A 58 -15.70 -12.15 10.02
C PHE A 58 -15.66 -11.09 8.93
N LEU A 59 -14.94 -11.32 7.83
CA LEU A 59 -14.86 -10.36 6.72
C LEU A 59 -16.23 -10.19 6.05
N ILE A 60 -16.92 -11.29 5.73
CA ILE A 60 -18.25 -11.26 5.13
C ILE A 60 -19.22 -10.46 6.03
N GLU A 61 -19.28 -10.81 7.31
CA GLU A 61 -20.19 -10.17 8.26
C GLU A 61 -19.87 -8.68 8.45
N ASN A 62 -18.59 -8.31 8.54
CA ASN A 62 -18.15 -6.93 8.74
C ASN A 62 -18.52 -6.02 7.55
N TYR A 63 -18.59 -6.56 6.33
CA TYR A 63 -18.78 -5.80 5.10
C TYR A 63 -20.13 -6.00 4.41
N ARG A 64 -20.98 -6.95 4.86
CA ARG A 64 -22.25 -7.34 4.20
C ARG A 64 -23.22 -6.21 3.88
N GLY A 65 -23.18 -5.10 4.64
CA GLY A 65 -24.06 -3.94 4.40
C GLY A 65 -23.65 -3.09 3.19
N TYR A 66 -22.47 -3.33 2.64
CA TYR A 66 -21.84 -2.50 1.63
C TYR A 66 -21.25 -3.28 0.47
N TYR A 67 -20.73 -4.49 0.74
CA TYR A 67 -19.98 -5.27 -0.22
C TYR A 67 -20.38 -6.73 -0.21
N ASP A 68 -20.30 -7.33 -1.40
CA ASP A 68 -20.16 -8.77 -1.53
C ASP A 68 -18.66 -9.15 -1.48
N ILE A 69 -18.35 -10.18 -0.70
CA ILE A 69 -17.00 -10.75 -0.60
C ILE A 69 -16.98 -12.13 -1.23
N GLU A 70 -16.02 -12.35 -2.13
CA GLU A 70 -15.85 -13.61 -2.86
C GLU A 70 -14.37 -14.00 -2.96
N ASN A 71 -14.11 -15.27 -3.28
CA ASN A 71 -12.77 -15.79 -3.59
C ASN A 71 -11.76 -15.55 -2.46
N PHE A 72 -12.20 -15.70 -1.22
CA PHE A 72 -11.33 -15.61 -0.07
C PHE A 72 -10.25 -16.70 -0.12
N LYS A 73 -9.02 -16.30 0.20
CA LYS A 73 -7.88 -17.20 0.33
C LYS A 73 -6.80 -16.60 1.20
N ILE A 74 -6.05 -17.45 1.88
CA ILE A 74 -4.79 -17.08 2.54
C ILE A 74 -3.64 -17.40 1.60
N THR A 75 -2.85 -16.39 1.23
CA THR A 75 -1.85 -16.48 0.15
C THR A 75 -0.41 -16.57 0.64
N SER A 76 -0.14 -16.12 1.86
CA SER A 76 1.18 -16.21 2.48
C SER A 76 1.09 -16.22 3.99
N THR A 77 2.11 -16.81 4.61
CA THR A 77 2.32 -16.84 6.06
C THR A 77 3.80 -16.57 6.33
N GLU A 78 4.10 -15.80 7.34
CA GLU A 78 5.45 -15.37 7.70
C GLU A 78 5.59 -15.32 9.22
N GLU A 79 6.61 -15.99 9.75
CA GLU A 79 6.96 -15.86 11.17
C GLU A 79 7.77 -14.58 11.38
N THR A 80 7.36 -13.78 12.36
CA THR A 80 7.99 -12.54 12.76
C THR A 80 8.37 -12.61 14.24
N ASP A 81 9.15 -11.66 14.71
CA ASP A 81 9.44 -11.46 16.13
C ASP A 81 8.17 -11.30 17.00
N ARG A 82 7.07 -10.84 16.40
CA ARG A 82 5.78 -10.58 17.08
C ARG A 82 4.79 -11.74 17.02
N GLY A 83 5.03 -12.71 16.14
CA GLY A 83 4.11 -13.82 15.88
C GLY A 83 3.98 -14.14 14.40
N LEU A 84 2.91 -14.86 14.07
CA LEU A 84 2.64 -15.32 12.71
C LEU A 84 1.80 -14.28 11.96
N GLU A 85 2.39 -13.59 10.98
CA GLU A 85 1.65 -12.78 10.02
C GLU A 85 1.11 -13.67 8.88
N PHE A 86 -0.12 -13.43 8.42
CA PHE A 86 -0.66 -14.07 7.23
C PHE A 86 -1.48 -13.12 6.38
N THR A 87 -1.37 -13.25 5.06
CA THR A 87 -2.04 -12.37 4.10
C THR A 87 -3.26 -13.06 3.52
N THR A 88 -4.41 -12.41 3.65
CA THR A 88 -5.64 -12.80 2.95
C THR A 88 -5.74 -12.01 1.64
N GLU A 89 -6.28 -12.65 0.61
CA GLU A 89 -6.75 -11.97 -0.60
C GLU A 89 -8.21 -12.38 -0.84
N PHE A 90 -9.01 -11.42 -1.28
CA PHE A 90 -10.41 -11.62 -1.63
C PHE A 90 -10.86 -10.54 -2.62
N ASN A 91 -11.99 -10.76 -3.27
CA ASN A 91 -12.65 -9.73 -4.07
C ASN A 91 -13.71 -9.04 -3.24
N MET A 92 -13.76 -7.71 -3.31
CA MET A 92 -14.86 -6.91 -2.78
C MET A 92 -15.62 -6.28 -3.96
N THR A 93 -16.94 -6.40 -3.96
CA THR A 93 -17.80 -5.74 -4.94
C THR A 93 -18.73 -4.79 -4.19
N LEU A 94 -18.66 -3.49 -4.48
CA LEU A 94 -19.56 -2.52 -3.85
C LEU A 94 -21.00 -2.77 -4.32
N THR A 95 -21.90 -3.08 -3.39
CA THR A 95 -23.32 -3.40 -3.65
C THR A 95 -24.29 -2.36 -3.13
N LYS A 96 -23.89 -1.54 -2.15
CA LYS A 96 -24.68 -0.37 -1.74
C LYS A 96 -24.60 0.71 -2.82
N SER A 97 -25.76 1.29 -3.15
CA SER A 97 -25.85 2.35 -4.14
C SER A 97 -24.93 3.52 -3.77
N PRO A 98 -24.14 4.09 -4.71
CA PRO A 98 -23.37 5.32 -4.51
C PRO A 98 -24.17 6.46 -3.86
N HIS A 99 -25.43 6.59 -4.24
CA HIS A 99 -26.36 7.58 -3.70
C HIS A 99 -26.57 7.48 -2.18
N ASP A 100 -26.50 6.25 -1.66
CA ASP A 100 -26.80 5.88 -0.28
C ASP A 100 -25.55 5.67 0.57
N LEU A 101 -24.35 5.91 0.02
CA LEU A 101 -23.12 5.85 0.80
C LEU A 101 -23.11 6.98 1.83
N PRO A 102 -22.77 6.69 3.10
CA PRO A 102 -22.97 7.61 4.22
C PRO A 102 -22.27 8.96 4.04
N PHE A 103 -21.03 8.93 3.52
CA PHE A 103 -20.30 10.17 3.22
C PHE A 103 -20.99 11.00 2.12
N ILE A 104 -21.34 10.37 0.99
CA ILE A 104 -21.94 11.06 -0.17
C ILE A 104 -23.33 11.59 0.17
N LYS A 105 -24.18 10.75 0.78
CA LYS A 105 -25.51 11.13 1.23
C LYS A 105 -25.45 12.33 2.17
N SER A 106 -24.62 12.26 3.20
CA SER A 106 -24.51 13.33 4.17
C SER A 106 -23.90 14.61 3.56
N PHE A 107 -22.92 14.48 2.66
CA PHE A 107 -22.37 15.62 1.93
C PHE A 107 -23.47 16.33 1.13
N ARG A 108 -24.21 15.59 0.30
CA ARG A 108 -25.30 16.10 -0.54
C ARG A 108 -26.38 16.82 0.27
N GLU A 109 -26.81 16.22 1.38
CA GLU A 109 -27.86 16.78 2.26
C GLU A 109 -27.42 18.09 2.97
N ASN A 110 -26.12 18.33 3.11
CA ASN A 110 -25.58 19.50 3.81
C ASN A 110 -24.88 20.50 2.85
N ALA A 111 -24.88 20.25 1.54
CA ALA A 111 -24.28 21.14 0.55
C ALA A 111 -25.15 22.39 0.35
N SER A 112 -24.67 23.54 0.83
CA SER A 112 -25.42 24.80 0.79
C SER A 112 -25.10 25.70 -0.42
N THR A 113 -23.89 25.63 -0.96
CA THR A 113 -23.48 26.40 -2.14
C THR A 113 -23.66 25.60 -3.42
N ASP A 114 -23.72 26.28 -4.56
CA ASP A 114 -23.87 25.60 -5.85
C ASP A 114 -22.63 24.79 -6.20
N GLU A 115 -21.43 25.27 -5.87
CA GLU A 115 -20.20 24.50 -6.06
C GLU A 115 -20.16 23.23 -5.21
N ALA A 116 -20.69 23.28 -3.98
CA ALA A 116 -20.80 22.10 -3.14
C ALA A 116 -21.83 21.11 -3.71
N LYS A 117 -22.97 21.57 -4.22
CA LYS A 117 -23.97 20.69 -4.85
C LYS A 117 -23.41 20.02 -6.11
N ASP A 118 -22.68 20.77 -6.94
CA ASP A 118 -22.00 20.23 -8.11
C ASP A 118 -20.96 19.17 -7.72
N TYR A 119 -20.20 19.42 -6.64
CA TYR A 119 -19.26 18.44 -6.11
C TYR A 119 -19.94 17.19 -5.53
N ALA A 120 -21.13 17.33 -4.93
CA ALA A 120 -21.91 16.18 -4.49
C ALA A 120 -22.29 15.26 -5.66
N ASN A 121 -22.70 15.84 -6.80
CA ASN A 121 -22.97 15.11 -8.03
C ASN A 121 -21.70 14.44 -8.58
N TYR A 122 -20.56 15.15 -8.51
CA TYR A 122 -19.26 14.58 -8.85
C TYR A 122 -18.92 13.36 -7.99
N LEU A 123 -19.07 13.43 -6.67
CA LEU A 123 -18.78 12.31 -5.76
C LEU A 123 -19.64 11.08 -6.06
N GLU A 124 -20.92 11.27 -6.36
CA GLU A 124 -21.82 10.17 -6.73
C GLU A 124 -21.39 9.51 -8.06
N ASN A 125 -21.08 10.31 -9.08
CA ASN A 125 -20.54 9.82 -10.35
C ASN A 125 -19.18 9.14 -10.19
N TYR A 126 -18.33 9.68 -9.32
CA TYR A 126 -17.03 9.10 -8.98
C TYR A 126 -17.20 7.72 -8.35
N ALA A 127 -18.07 7.58 -7.35
CA ALA A 127 -18.34 6.32 -6.68
C ALA A 127 -19.00 5.27 -7.59
N ASN A 128 -19.78 5.71 -8.60
CA ASN A 128 -20.31 4.82 -9.64
C ASN A 128 -19.22 4.07 -10.43
N ASN A 129 -18.00 4.60 -10.52
CA ASN A 129 -16.88 3.88 -11.15
C ASN A 129 -16.47 2.60 -10.40
N PHE A 130 -16.87 2.45 -9.13
CA PHE A 130 -16.59 1.29 -8.31
C PHE A 130 -17.82 0.40 -8.07
N TYR A 131 -19.02 0.94 -8.28
CA TYR A 131 -20.27 0.24 -8.05
C TYR A 131 -20.38 -1.00 -8.94
N LYS A 132 -20.69 -2.16 -8.33
CA LYS A 132 -20.76 -3.47 -9.00
C LYS A 132 -19.47 -3.93 -9.70
N ASN A 133 -18.35 -3.24 -9.47
CA ASN A 133 -17.05 -3.62 -10.01
C ASN A 133 -16.24 -4.42 -8.97
N LYS A 134 -15.69 -5.55 -9.40
CA LYS A 134 -14.87 -6.41 -8.54
C LYS A 134 -13.52 -5.75 -8.28
N SER A 135 -13.19 -5.55 -7.01
CA SER A 135 -11.92 -4.99 -6.56
C SER A 135 -11.13 -6.03 -5.77
N LYS A 136 -9.97 -6.44 -6.31
CA LYS A 136 -9.05 -7.33 -5.59
C LYS A 136 -8.46 -6.60 -4.38
N THR A 137 -8.61 -7.21 -3.21
CA THR A 137 -8.31 -6.64 -1.90
C THR A 137 -7.41 -7.59 -1.12
N SER A 138 -6.56 -7.03 -0.26
CA SER A 138 -5.80 -7.82 0.71
C SER A 138 -5.96 -7.27 2.13
N LEU A 139 -5.68 -8.12 3.11
CA LEU A 139 -5.51 -7.76 4.52
C LEU A 139 -4.42 -8.65 5.11
N VAL A 140 -3.56 -8.07 5.94
CA VAL A 140 -2.61 -8.86 6.74
C VAL A 140 -3.13 -8.98 8.16
N PHE A 141 -3.16 -10.20 8.67
CA PHE A 141 -3.48 -10.51 10.05
C PHE A 141 -2.22 -10.94 10.79
N LEU A 142 -2.16 -10.66 12.08
CA LEU A 142 -1.13 -11.10 13.01
C LEU A 142 -1.77 -11.99 14.07
N MET A 143 -1.27 -13.22 14.21
CA MET A 143 -1.47 -14.05 15.39
C MET A 143 -0.28 -13.84 16.34
N PRO A 144 -0.46 -13.20 17.51
CA PRO A 144 0.64 -12.96 18.44
C PRO A 144 1.28 -14.25 18.96
N ASN A 145 2.54 -14.15 19.40
CA ASN A 145 3.26 -15.29 20.00
C ASN A 145 2.48 -15.95 21.15
N GLY A 146 2.41 -17.28 21.13
CA GLY A 146 1.70 -18.07 22.15
C GLY A 146 0.17 -17.99 22.08
N LYS A 147 -0.39 -17.36 21.04
CA LYS A 147 -1.83 -17.27 20.79
C LYS A 147 -2.27 -18.21 19.67
N SER A 148 -3.56 -18.54 19.66
CA SER A 148 -4.07 -19.54 18.70
C SER A 148 -5.55 -19.42 18.36
N SER A 149 -6.31 -18.50 18.96
CA SER A 149 -7.75 -18.35 18.66
C SER A 149 -8.02 -17.16 17.75
N PHE A 150 -9.15 -17.20 17.04
CA PHE A 150 -9.61 -16.08 16.21
C PHE A 150 -9.69 -14.75 16.99
N SER A 151 -10.12 -14.80 18.26
CA SER A 151 -10.23 -13.60 19.11
C SER A 151 -8.89 -12.95 19.46
N ASP A 152 -7.77 -13.66 19.30
CA ASP A 152 -6.44 -13.13 19.53
C ASP A 152 -5.88 -12.34 18.32
N LEU A 153 -6.52 -12.44 17.15
CA LEU A 153 -6.02 -11.82 15.92
C LEU A 153 -5.99 -10.30 16.00
N LYS A 154 -4.98 -9.72 15.34
CA LYS A 154 -4.78 -8.28 15.21
C LYS A 154 -4.43 -7.91 13.78
N PHE A 155 -4.52 -6.63 13.43
CA PHE A 155 -3.88 -6.09 12.24
C PHE A 155 -2.49 -5.53 12.60
N PRO A 156 -1.41 -5.94 11.91
CA PRO A 156 -0.10 -5.33 12.10
C PRO A 156 -0.06 -3.95 11.41
N LEU A 157 0.29 -2.91 12.16
CA LEU A 157 0.50 -1.57 11.63
C LEU A 157 1.85 -1.02 12.13
N HIS A 158 2.88 -1.06 11.28
CA HIS A 158 4.26 -0.72 11.66
C HIS A 158 4.69 -1.48 12.92
N GLU A 159 5.14 -0.76 13.95
CA GLU A 159 5.55 -1.32 15.25
C GLU A 159 4.36 -1.62 16.17
N LYS A 160 3.13 -1.26 15.79
CA LYS A 160 1.91 -1.39 16.60
C LYS A 160 0.96 -2.43 16.04
N THR A 161 -0.08 -2.74 16.80
CA THR A 161 -1.23 -3.54 16.35
C THR A 161 -2.51 -2.74 16.45
N LEU A 162 -3.48 -3.08 15.61
CA LEU A 162 -4.86 -2.67 15.75
C LEU A 162 -5.76 -3.88 16.04
N GLU A 163 -6.85 -3.63 16.76
CA GLU A 163 -7.91 -4.61 16.98
C GLU A 163 -8.70 -4.88 15.70
N LEU A 164 -9.36 -6.05 15.61
CA LEU A 164 -10.20 -6.39 14.46
C LEU A 164 -11.32 -5.38 14.18
N SER A 165 -11.82 -4.72 15.21
CA SER A 165 -12.85 -3.66 15.08
C SER A 165 -12.36 -2.43 14.29
N ALA A 166 -11.05 -2.26 14.08
CA ALA A 166 -10.51 -1.09 13.39
C ALA A 166 -10.92 -1.00 11.90
N ILE A 167 -11.31 -2.13 11.29
CA ILE A 167 -11.78 -2.17 9.89
C ILE A 167 -13.31 -2.15 9.76
N LYS A 168 -14.04 -2.07 10.89
CA LYS A 168 -15.50 -1.97 10.86
C LYS A 168 -15.92 -0.66 10.21
N ILE A 169 -16.93 -0.75 9.34
CA ILE A 169 -17.54 0.44 8.75
C ILE A 169 -18.34 1.16 9.84
N ASP A 170 -18.02 2.43 10.06
CA ASP A 170 -18.65 3.32 11.01
C ASP A 170 -19.45 4.38 10.24
N GLU A 171 -20.75 4.11 10.05
CA GLU A 171 -21.65 4.96 9.26
C GLU A 171 -21.79 6.35 9.86
N ASP A 172 -21.88 6.45 11.19
CA ASP A 172 -22.03 7.73 11.89
C ASP A 172 -20.79 8.59 11.66
N ARG A 173 -19.60 8.00 11.79
CA ARG A 173 -18.35 8.70 11.51
C ARG A 173 -18.24 9.13 10.06
N LEU A 174 -18.60 8.28 9.10
CA LEU A 174 -18.56 8.64 7.67
C LEU A 174 -19.57 9.74 7.34
N SER A 175 -20.76 9.70 7.93
CA SER A 175 -21.78 10.74 7.78
C SER A 175 -21.31 12.07 8.36
N ASN A 176 -20.75 12.06 9.57
CA ASN A 176 -20.18 13.26 10.19
C ASN A 176 -19.05 13.88 9.35
N LEU A 177 -18.20 13.05 8.74
CA LEU A 177 -17.18 13.50 7.79
C LEU A 177 -17.80 14.11 6.53
N GLY A 178 -18.86 13.51 5.98
CA GLY A 178 -19.59 14.01 4.81
C GLY A 178 -20.21 15.39 5.06
N LYS A 179 -20.95 15.53 6.16
CA LYS A 179 -21.49 16.82 6.62
C LYS A 179 -20.40 17.87 6.78
N SER A 180 -19.32 17.54 7.47
CA SER A 180 -18.22 18.48 7.71
C SER A 180 -17.53 18.90 6.41
N ALA A 181 -17.37 17.96 5.48
CA ALA A 181 -16.79 18.24 4.17
C ALA A 181 -17.67 19.15 3.31
N ALA A 182 -19.00 19.03 3.41
CA ALA A 182 -19.93 19.89 2.69
C ALA A 182 -19.98 21.32 3.25
N ILE A 183 -20.02 21.46 4.59
CA ILE A 183 -20.02 22.77 5.26
C ILE A 183 -18.73 23.55 4.99
N ASN A 184 -17.59 22.85 4.96
CA ASN A 184 -16.28 23.44 4.74
C ASN A 184 -15.78 23.19 3.32
N TYR A 185 -16.70 23.09 2.34
CA TYR A 185 -16.31 22.81 0.98
C TYR A 185 -15.58 23.99 0.36
N GLU A 186 -14.35 23.73 -0.07
CA GLU A 186 -13.54 24.65 -0.85
C GLU A 186 -13.03 23.91 -2.09
N LYS A 187 -13.23 24.53 -3.26
CA LYS A 187 -12.67 24.01 -4.51
C LYS A 187 -11.19 24.36 -4.54
N ILE A 188 -10.35 23.33 -4.53
CA ILE A 188 -8.89 23.49 -4.67
C ILE A 188 -8.53 23.19 -6.11
N ILE A 189 -7.99 24.20 -6.80
CA ILE A 189 -7.45 24.10 -8.16
C ILE A 189 -5.92 24.22 -8.03
N GLY A 190 -5.17 23.43 -8.79
CA GLY A 190 -3.73 23.68 -8.91
C GLY A 190 -3.18 23.27 -10.27
N GLU A 191 -1.86 23.40 -10.41
CA GLU A 191 -1.18 23.52 -11.71
C GLU A 191 -0.51 22.21 -12.17
N GLY A 192 -0.77 21.10 -11.49
CA GLY A 192 -0.07 19.83 -11.69
C GLY A 192 -0.63 18.96 -12.83
N ASN A 193 0.21 18.60 -13.80
CA ASN A 193 -0.05 17.46 -14.69
C ASN A 193 0.38 16.16 -14.01
N TYR A 194 -0.56 15.47 -13.36
CA TYR A 194 -0.33 14.19 -12.69
C TYR A 194 -1.34 13.11 -13.13
N ASP A 195 -0.84 12.07 -13.79
CA ASP A 195 -1.59 10.87 -14.14
C ASP A 195 -1.65 9.91 -12.95
N ARG A 196 -2.74 10.05 -12.20
CA ARG A 196 -3.09 9.22 -11.06
C ARG A 196 -3.23 7.74 -11.43
N LYS A 197 -3.73 7.44 -12.62
CA LYS A 197 -3.98 6.07 -13.06
C LYS A 197 -2.65 5.37 -13.30
N GLU A 198 -1.73 6.03 -13.98
CA GLU A 198 -0.41 5.46 -14.24
C GLU A 198 0.38 5.23 -12.95
N ALA A 199 0.34 6.18 -12.01
CA ALA A 199 0.94 6.01 -10.69
C ALA A 199 0.35 4.82 -9.93
N CYS A 200 -0.98 4.65 -9.96
CA CYS A 200 -1.64 3.52 -9.32
C CYS A 200 -1.32 2.18 -10.00
N THR A 201 -1.31 2.13 -11.33
CA THR A 201 -0.94 0.93 -12.10
C THR A 201 0.46 0.48 -11.71
N TYR A 202 1.43 1.41 -11.76
CA TYR A 202 2.80 1.12 -11.36
C TYR A 202 2.88 0.58 -9.93
N ALA A 203 2.20 1.23 -8.97
CA ALA A 203 2.18 0.77 -7.59
C ALA A 203 1.67 -0.68 -7.48
N LEU A 204 0.55 -0.99 -8.14
CA LEU A 204 -0.10 -2.32 -8.07
C LEU A 204 0.72 -3.45 -8.69
N GLU A 205 1.54 -3.13 -9.69
CA GLU A 205 2.39 -4.07 -10.41
C GLU A 205 3.72 -4.29 -9.68
N HIS A 206 4.29 -3.23 -9.11
CA HIS A 206 5.66 -3.22 -8.57
C HIS A 206 5.73 -3.27 -7.03
N TYR A 207 4.62 -3.44 -6.31
CA TYR A 207 4.59 -3.50 -4.83
C TYR A 207 5.44 -4.60 -4.18
N LYS A 208 5.94 -5.57 -4.98
CA LYS A 208 6.74 -6.72 -4.54
C LYS A 208 8.16 -6.69 -5.09
N ASP A 209 8.53 -5.65 -5.81
CA ASP A 209 9.88 -5.50 -6.33
C ASP A 209 10.87 -5.41 -5.17
N GLU A 210 12.09 -5.92 -5.39
CA GLU A 210 13.13 -5.87 -4.36
C GLU A 210 13.39 -4.42 -3.95
N PRO A 211 13.30 -4.09 -2.65
CA PRO A 211 13.46 -2.72 -2.21
C PRO A 211 14.92 -2.28 -2.35
N GLU A 212 15.14 -1.09 -2.90
CA GLU A 212 16.46 -0.50 -3.04
C GLU A 212 17.07 -0.10 -1.69
N TYR A 213 16.21 0.28 -0.74
CA TYR A 213 16.57 0.69 0.62
C TYR A 213 15.83 -0.16 1.65
N GLU A 214 16.39 -0.33 2.85
CA GLU A 214 15.70 -1.00 3.96
C GLU A 214 14.35 -0.31 4.28
N ASN A 215 14.36 1.02 4.34
CA ASN A 215 13.16 1.86 4.44
C ASN A 215 12.80 2.45 3.07
N ASN A 216 11.99 1.73 2.30
CA ASN A 216 11.74 2.04 0.89
C ASN A 216 10.42 2.76 0.60
N CYS A 217 9.65 3.12 1.63
CA CYS A 217 8.30 3.65 1.46
C CYS A 217 8.24 4.92 0.60
N ALA A 218 9.04 5.93 0.94
CA ALA A 218 9.10 7.18 0.18
C ALA A 218 9.70 6.98 -1.22
N ASN A 219 10.77 6.21 -1.35
CA ASN A 219 11.36 5.90 -2.65
C ASN A 219 10.35 5.27 -3.60
N PHE A 220 9.58 4.28 -3.13
CA PHE A 220 8.52 3.64 -3.90
C PHE A 220 7.41 4.62 -4.32
N VAL A 221 6.89 5.41 -3.39
CA VAL A 221 5.83 6.39 -3.70
C VAL A 221 6.36 7.47 -4.66
N SER A 222 7.59 7.95 -4.48
CA SER A 222 8.24 8.88 -5.40
C SER A 222 8.36 8.31 -6.81
N THR A 223 8.75 7.05 -6.96
CA THR A 223 8.80 6.36 -8.25
C THR A 223 7.40 6.25 -8.87
N CYS A 224 6.38 5.89 -8.10
CA CYS A 224 4.99 5.86 -8.59
C CYS A 224 4.56 7.24 -9.10
N ILE A 225 4.88 8.29 -8.34
CA ILE A 225 4.52 9.67 -8.67
C ILE A 225 5.26 10.16 -9.92
N ASN A 226 6.52 9.77 -10.08
CA ASN A 226 7.31 10.07 -11.28
C ASN A 226 6.74 9.37 -12.52
N LYS A 227 6.29 8.11 -12.38
CA LYS A 227 5.56 7.40 -13.45
C LYS A 227 4.24 8.06 -13.79
N GLY A 228 3.57 8.65 -12.81
CA GLY A 228 2.42 9.54 -13.01
C GLY A 228 2.77 10.91 -13.64
N GLY A 229 4.01 11.16 -14.05
CA GLY A 229 4.38 12.35 -14.84
C GLY A 229 5.00 13.51 -14.08
N ILE A 230 5.13 13.42 -12.74
CA ILE A 230 5.90 14.42 -11.98
C ILE A 230 7.39 14.17 -12.22
N SER A 231 7.95 14.93 -13.17
CA SER A 231 9.30 14.75 -13.66
C SER A 231 10.36 15.08 -12.60
N GLU A 232 11.50 14.42 -12.74
CA GLU A 232 12.69 14.70 -11.93
C GLU A 232 13.17 16.13 -12.17
N LYS A 233 13.24 16.94 -11.11
CA LYS A 233 13.67 18.33 -11.20
C LYS A 233 14.23 18.83 -9.88
N GLY A 234 15.29 19.62 -9.96
CA GLY A 234 15.92 20.24 -8.79
C GLY A 234 16.38 19.19 -7.77
N SER A 235 15.69 19.12 -6.63
CA SER A 235 16.02 18.22 -5.53
C SER A 235 15.14 16.96 -5.46
N PHE A 236 14.31 16.70 -6.49
CA PHE A 236 13.47 15.53 -6.61
C PHE A 236 13.95 14.65 -7.76
N TYR A 237 14.75 13.64 -7.45
CA TYR A 237 15.29 12.62 -8.36
C TYR A 237 15.69 11.37 -7.53
N PRO A 238 15.85 10.18 -8.14
CA PRO A 238 16.24 8.96 -7.43
C PRO A 238 17.48 9.15 -6.56
N GLY A 239 17.38 8.76 -5.29
CA GLY A 239 18.45 8.92 -4.29
C GLY A 239 18.51 10.29 -3.58
N ALA A 240 17.76 11.31 -4.04
CA ALA A 240 17.69 12.60 -3.36
C ALA A 240 16.86 12.54 -2.07
N ILE A 241 17.13 13.43 -1.10
CA ILE A 241 16.39 13.48 0.18
C ILE A 241 14.89 13.63 -0.03
N ASN A 242 14.46 14.50 -0.97
CA ASN A 242 13.04 14.71 -1.26
C ASN A 242 12.38 13.53 -2.00
N TRP A 243 13.16 12.52 -2.40
CA TRP A 243 12.69 11.32 -3.06
C TRP A 243 12.64 10.14 -2.08
N ILE A 244 13.70 9.93 -1.31
CA ILE A 244 13.87 8.73 -0.47
C ILE A 244 13.36 8.89 0.97
N THR A 245 12.95 10.10 1.38
CA THR A 245 12.41 10.34 2.73
C THR A 245 10.99 10.89 2.70
N THR A 246 10.20 10.60 3.73
CA THR A 246 8.78 11.00 3.78
C THR A 246 8.57 12.48 4.09
N GLY A 247 9.50 13.08 4.85
CA GLY A 247 9.42 14.44 5.38
C GLY A 247 9.07 14.54 6.87
N PHE A 248 9.12 13.43 7.62
CA PHE A 248 8.78 13.36 9.05
C PHE A 248 9.54 14.32 9.97
N LYS A 249 10.74 14.74 9.60
CA LYS A 249 11.54 15.68 10.40
C LYS A 249 10.99 17.11 10.41
N ASN A 250 9.99 17.42 9.58
CA ASN A 250 9.38 18.75 9.45
C ASN A 250 10.40 19.88 9.18
N ASP A 251 11.54 19.55 8.58
CA ASP A 251 12.61 20.49 8.22
C ASP A 251 12.41 21.10 6.81
N GLY A 252 11.27 20.81 6.17
CA GLY A 252 10.95 21.23 4.81
C GLY A 252 11.50 20.32 3.71
N SER A 253 12.25 19.27 4.06
CA SER A 253 12.74 18.25 3.14
C SER A 253 11.90 16.97 3.19
N GLY A 254 11.99 16.14 2.14
CA GLY A 254 11.20 14.92 1.97
C GLY A 254 10.10 15.03 0.92
N LEU A 255 9.54 13.88 0.56
CA LEU A 255 8.54 13.72 -0.49
C LEU A 255 7.33 14.64 -0.30
N VAL A 256 6.69 14.55 0.85
CA VAL A 256 5.47 15.31 1.13
C VAL A 256 5.75 16.83 1.16
N PRO A 257 6.75 17.34 1.91
CA PRO A 257 7.11 18.75 1.88
C PRO A 257 7.51 19.27 0.49
N TYR A 258 8.20 18.46 -0.32
CA TYR A 258 8.55 18.85 -1.68
C TYR A 258 7.32 19.01 -2.57
N LEU A 259 6.43 18.01 -2.62
CA LEU A 259 5.26 18.02 -3.49
C LEU A 259 4.28 19.15 -3.13
N THR A 260 4.11 19.40 -1.83
CA THR A 260 3.25 20.45 -1.32
C THR A 260 3.80 21.86 -1.59
N ARG A 261 5.10 22.09 -1.32
CA ARG A 261 5.74 23.39 -1.57
C ARG A 261 5.75 23.78 -3.06
N HIS A 262 5.81 22.80 -3.96
CA HIS A 262 5.76 23.05 -5.40
C HIS A 262 4.33 23.00 -5.98
N GLY A 263 3.30 22.92 -5.13
CA GLY A 263 1.90 23.00 -5.56
C GLY A 263 1.39 21.77 -6.31
N PHE A 264 2.10 20.64 -6.30
CA PHE A 264 1.64 19.40 -6.93
C PHE A 264 0.55 18.69 -6.11
N PHE A 265 0.63 18.80 -4.79
CA PHE A 265 -0.26 18.16 -3.84
C PHE A 265 -0.68 19.14 -2.75
N TYR A 266 -1.87 18.95 -2.21
CA TYR A 266 -2.35 19.68 -1.03
C TYR A 266 -2.80 18.69 0.05
N GLN A 267 -2.82 19.14 1.30
CA GLN A 267 -3.30 18.32 2.40
C GLN A 267 -4.84 18.28 2.39
N GLU A 268 -5.43 17.09 2.25
CA GLU A 268 -6.87 16.87 2.33
C GLU A 268 -7.24 16.37 3.73
N LYS A 269 -8.22 17.06 4.36
CA LYS A 269 -8.69 16.78 5.72
C LYS A 269 -9.79 15.72 5.72
N PHE A 270 -10.55 15.63 4.63
CA PHE A 270 -11.70 14.76 4.53
C PHE A 270 -11.37 13.52 3.72
N ARG A 271 -11.26 12.39 4.41
CA ARG A 271 -10.96 11.08 3.83
C ARG A 271 -11.84 10.71 2.62
N GLY A 272 -13.12 11.10 2.62
CA GLY A 272 -14.05 10.83 1.52
C GLY A 272 -13.83 11.67 0.27
N LYS A 273 -13.01 12.73 0.34
CA LYS A 273 -12.56 13.55 -0.80
C LYS A 273 -11.20 13.12 -1.37
N VAL A 274 -10.55 12.14 -0.74
CA VAL A 274 -9.27 11.60 -1.21
C VAL A 274 -9.54 10.66 -2.38
N GLU A 275 -8.71 10.72 -3.42
CA GLU A 275 -8.85 9.89 -4.62
C GLU A 275 -7.61 9.02 -4.86
N PRO A 276 -7.70 7.90 -5.63
CA PRO A 276 -6.55 7.13 -6.06
C PRO A 276 -5.45 8.01 -6.66
N GLY A 277 -4.19 7.66 -6.38
CA GLY A 277 -3.00 8.45 -6.71
C GLY A 277 -2.62 9.46 -5.63
N SER A 278 -3.45 9.63 -4.59
CA SER A 278 -3.11 10.40 -3.38
C SER A 278 -2.12 9.66 -2.49
N ILE A 279 -1.43 10.39 -1.63
CA ILE A 279 -0.52 9.83 -0.63
C ILE A 279 -1.26 9.74 0.69
N VAL A 280 -1.16 8.59 1.37
CA VAL A 280 -1.44 8.48 2.80
C VAL A 280 -0.13 8.57 3.57
N TYR A 281 -0.12 9.35 4.64
CA TYR A 281 1.02 9.55 5.51
C TYR A 281 0.63 9.17 6.95
N TRP A 282 1.35 8.22 7.56
CA TRP A 282 1.17 7.82 8.96
C TRP A 282 2.01 8.71 9.86
N THR A 283 1.32 9.53 10.65
CA THR A 283 1.94 10.56 11.50
C THR A 283 2.71 10.02 12.69
N ASP A 284 2.46 8.78 13.08
CA ASP A 284 3.12 8.11 14.20
C ASP A 284 4.14 7.05 13.79
N ALA A 285 4.47 6.95 12.49
CA ALA A 285 5.38 5.93 11.97
C ALA A 285 6.35 6.41 10.86
N SER A 286 6.35 7.70 10.50
CA SER A 286 7.17 8.23 9.39
C SER A 286 7.02 7.39 8.10
N HIS A 287 5.80 6.98 7.77
CA HIS A 287 5.53 6.09 6.65
C HIS A 287 4.58 6.72 5.65
N VAL A 288 4.75 6.37 4.37
CA VAL A 288 3.88 6.78 3.27
C VAL A 288 3.51 5.62 2.39
N ALA A 289 2.32 5.70 1.79
CA ALA A 289 1.87 4.78 0.77
C ALA A 289 1.02 5.50 -0.28
N LEU A 290 0.80 4.86 -1.42
CA LEU A 290 -0.09 5.37 -2.44
C LEU A 290 -1.50 4.82 -2.22
N ILE A 291 -2.51 5.68 -2.21
CA ILE A 291 -3.92 5.29 -2.24
C ILE A 291 -4.23 4.77 -3.65
N THR A 292 -4.71 3.53 -3.73
CA THR A 292 -4.99 2.85 -5.01
C THR A 292 -6.47 2.51 -5.18
N TYR A 293 -7.29 2.76 -4.16
CA TYR A 293 -8.74 2.62 -4.18
C TYR A 293 -9.38 3.49 -3.11
N GLN A 294 -10.49 4.15 -3.42
CA GLN A 294 -11.33 4.86 -2.46
C GLN A 294 -12.74 5.05 -3.05
N ASP A 295 -13.75 4.42 -2.48
CA ASP A 295 -15.15 4.55 -2.92
C ASP A 295 -16.01 5.42 -1.97
N THR A 296 -15.35 6.19 -1.10
CA THR A 296 -15.88 7.00 0.02
C THR A 296 -16.24 6.24 1.29
N VAL A 297 -16.32 4.89 1.23
CA VAL A 297 -16.54 4.03 2.40
C VAL A 297 -15.26 3.31 2.79
N THR A 298 -14.63 2.63 1.83
CA THR A 298 -13.39 1.88 2.00
C THR A 298 -12.28 2.52 1.19
N MET A 299 -11.15 2.77 1.85
CA MET A 299 -9.91 3.19 1.20
C MET A 299 -8.91 2.04 1.26
N LYS A 300 -8.14 1.87 0.18
CA LYS A 300 -7.06 0.88 0.10
C LYS A 300 -5.78 1.53 -0.38
N TYR A 301 -4.66 0.98 0.05
CA TYR A 301 -3.35 1.50 -0.25
C TYR A 301 -2.41 0.42 -0.74
N THR A 302 -1.35 0.85 -1.42
CA THR A 302 -0.25 0.01 -1.87
C THR A 302 1.06 0.62 -1.41
N ALA A 303 1.92 -0.20 -0.79
CA ALA A 303 3.10 0.25 -0.06
C ALA A 303 4.30 -0.68 -0.24
N HIS A 304 5.48 -0.13 0.06
CA HIS A 304 6.78 -0.80 0.11
C HIS A 304 7.41 -0.67 1.49
N THR A 305 8.51 -1.40 1.74
CA THR A 305 9.12 -1.75 3.05
C THR A 305 8.55 -3.06 3.60
N LYS A 306 7.25 -3.10 3.88
CA LYS A 306 6.48 -4.35 3.97
C LYS A 306 5.51 -4.34 2.79
N PRO A 307 5.72 -5.14 1.74
CA PRO A 307 4.85 -5.17 0.57
C PRO A 307 3.38 -5.31 0.94
N ARG A 308 2.56 -4.33 0.52
CA ARG A 308 1.09 -4.34 0.66
C ARG A 308 0.49 -3.96 -0.68
N ARG A 309 -0.54 -4.68 -1.14
CA ARG A 309 -1.25 -4.42 -2.40
C ARG A 309 -2.74 -4.30 -2.17
N ASN A 310 -3.30 -3.12 -2.41
CA ASN A 310 -4.71 -2.84 -2.11
C ASN A 310 -5.11 -3.33 -0.71
N GLU A 311 -4.26 -3.06 0.28
CA GLU A 311 -4.61 -3.36 1.66
C GLU A 311 -5.62 -2.34 2.16
N ILE A 312 -6.66 -2.79 2.88
CA ILE A 312 -7.64 -1.90 3.48
C ILE A 312 -6.95 -0.99 4.49
N LEU A 313 -7.12 0.32 4.35
CA LEU A 313 -6.68 1.29 5.34
C LEU A 313 -7.76 1.46 6.42
N PRO A 314 -7.52 1.08 7.69
CA PRO A 314 -8.51 1.24 8.75
C PRO A 314 -8.89 2.71 8.97
N LEU A 315 -10.18 2.99 9.18
CA LEU A 315 -10.69 4.36 9.38
C LEU A 315 -10.09 5.03 10.64
N GLY A 316 -9.72 4.25 11.65
CA GLY A 316 -9.09 4.71 12.90
C GLY A 316 -7.59 5.00 12.83
N SER A 317 -6.94 4.84 11.68
CA SER A 317 -5.49 5.05 11.56
C SER A 317 -5.09 6.52 11.78
N LYS A 318 -3.92 6.77 12.39
CA LYS A 318 -3.36 8.12 12.59
C LYS A 318 -2.73 8.65 11.31
N THR A 319 -3.57 8.93 10.33
CA THR A 319 -3.16 9.30 8.97
C THR A 319 -3.60 10.70 8.57
N ILE A 320 -2.78 11.33 7.75
CA ILE A 320 -3.15 12.50 6.96
C ILE A 320 -2.98 12.16 5.47
N TYR A 321 -3.67 12.91 4.61
CA TYR A 321 -3.73 12.63 3.18
C TYR A 321 -3.21 13.82 2.39
N PHE A 322 -2.47 13.52 1.32
CA PHE A 322 -2.06 14.52 0.34
C PHE A 322 -2.64 14.13 -1.00
N THR A 323 -3.54 14.98 -1.50
CA THR A 323 -4.26 14.77 -2.75
C THR A 323 -3.59 15.61 -3.84
N PRO A 324 -3.46 15.08 -5.07
CA PRO A 324 -2.96 15.87 -6.19
C PRO A 324 -3.87 17.06 -6.43
N THR A 325 -3.29 18.22 -6.75
CA THR A 325 -4.09 19.33 -7.24
C THR A 325 -4.63 18.99 -8.62
N SER A 326 -5.95 18.96 -8.81
CA SER A 326 -6.58 18.77 -10.11
C SER A 326 -6.64 20.07 -10.92
N HIS A 327 -6.77 19.92 -12.25
CA HIS A 327 -7.28 20.96 -13.16
C HIS A 327 -8.72 21.33 -12.84
#